data_AF-A0A7S4LF33-F1
#
_entry.id   AF-A0A7S4LF33-F1
#
_cell.length_a   1.000
_cell.length_b   1.000
_cell.length_c   1.000
_cell.angle_alpha   90.00
_cell.angle_beta   90.00
_cell.angle_gamma   90.00
#
_symmetry.space_group_name_H-M   'P 1'
#
loop_
_entity.id
_entity.type
_entity.pdbx_description
1 polymer ?
#
loop_
_entity_poly.entity_id
_entity_poly.type
_entity_poly.pdbx_seq_one_letter_code
_entity_poly.pdbx_strand_id
1 'polypeptide(L)'
;FFFDFSLWNMVLPTEVMQLIFENLSLEGISMCSRVCLVWRHVVFSDPLLAARMDVDKAIQIFNTNAHLGVEFITTGIGMINGTEEEIAQWLERPQLNPQQVGKYLQTKSNKGVLHATMARKDFAGMHLDDALRTCLAAMPPVMTTSGTRRILKSFARRFCTCNPRYFAEAEEEAAETAYLLCFAMLMLNTDAHNASVEQKMTRPQFVAYIASSLNLKVKIPYLEGLYDRVTANEIRAEPQSAGPGSALVRSVFSWVASVL
;
A
#
# COMPACT_ATOMS: atom_id res chain seq x y z
N PHE A 1 -16.38 20.86 29.54
CA PHE A 1 -16.12 19.85 28.51
C PHE A 1 -17.03 20.13 27.34
N PHE A 2 -16.51 20.78 26.28
CA PHE A 2 -17.23 20.85 25.01
C PHE A 2 -17.17 19.45 24.40
N PHE A 3 -18.31 18.76 24.37
CA PHE A 3 -18.45 17.47 23.70
C PHE A 3 -18.45 17.70 22.20
N ASP A 4 -17.49 17.12 21.50
CA ASP A 4 -17.39 17.21 20.04
C ASP A 4 -18.42 16.26 19.39
N PHE A 5 -19.45 16.84 18.78
CA PHE A 5 -20.52 16.12 18.10
C PHE A 5 -20.10 15.50 16.76
N SER A 6 -18.90 15.80 16.25
CA SER A 6 -18.43 15.26 14.96
C SER A 6 -18.21 13.74 15.00
N LEU A 7 -17.79 13.18 16.14
CA LEU A 7 -17.67 11.73 16.35
C LEU A 7 -19.03 11.01 16.32
N TRP A 8 -20.13 11.70 16.61
CA TRP A 8 -21.47 11.11 16.66
C TRP A 8 -22.05 10.86 15.26
N ASN A 9 -21.75 11.73 14.29
CA ASN A 9 -22.19 11.57 12.90
C ASN A 9 -21.50 10.40 12.17
N MET A 10 -20.44 9.80 12.74
CA MET A 10 -19.82 8.58 12.19
C MET A 10 -20.59 7.29 12.56
N VAL A 11 -21.40 7.30 13.63
CA VAL A 11 -21.92 6.08 14.25
C VAL A 11 -23.38 5.81 13.89
N LEU A 12 -24.21 6.85 13.79
CA LEU A 12 -25.62 6.76 13.38
C LEU A 12 -25.95 7.95 12.46
N PRO A 13 -26.61 7.73 11.30
CA PRO A 13 -27.09 8.81 10.46
C PRO A 13 -27.94 9.79 11.27
N THR A 14 -27.86 11.08 10.94
CA THR A 14 -28.54 12.14 11.69
C THR A 14 -30.05 11.88 11.81
N GLU A 15 -30.67 11.22 10.81
CA GLU A 15 -32.08 10.85 10.85
C GLU A 15 -32.39 9.77 11.91
N VAL A 16 -31.49 8.81 12.11
CA VAL A 16 -31.66 7.73 13.10
C VAL A 16 -31.51 8.28 14.53
N MET A 17 -30.56 9.20 14.71
CA MET A 17 -30.40 9.92 15.98
C MET A 17 -31.68 10.72 16.30
N GLN A 18 -32.22 11.47 15.34
CA GLN A 18 -33.49 12.21 15.52
C GLN A 18 -34.65 11.27 15.89
N LEU A 19 -34.82 10.15 15.18
CA LEU A 19 -35.85 9.15 15.48
C LEU A 19 -35.72 8.58 16.90
N ILE A 20 -34.50 8.29 17.36
CA ILE A 20 -34.26 7.80 18.72
C ILE A 20 -34.59 8.88 19.75
N PHE A 21 -34.21 10.14 19.50
CA PHE A 21 -34.51 11.26 20.39
C PHE A 21 -35.99 11.61 20.46
N GLU A 22 -36.72 11.54 19.34
CA GLU A 22 -38.15 11.81 19.26
C GLU A 22 -38.99 10.73 19.96
N ASN A 23 -38.53 9.47 19.95
CA ASN A 23 -39.24 8.36 20.58
C ASN A 23 -38.84 8.08 22.04
N LEU A 24 -37.76 8.68 22.55
CA LEU A 24 -37.38 8.60 23.97
C LEU A 24 -38.06 9.69 24.78
N SER A 25 -39.28 9.40 25.24
CA SER A 25 -39.93 10.16 26.32
C SER A 25 -39.18 9.93 27.64
N LEU A 26 -38.20 10.80 27.91
CA LEU A 26 -37.41 10.79 29.15
C LEU A 26 -37.46 12.15 29.82
N GLU A 27 -38.66 12.62 30.16
CA GLU A 27 -38.85 13.88 30.89
C GLU A 27 -37.93 13.97 32.13
N GLY A 28 -37.29 15.12 32.32
CA GLY A 28 -36.39 15.37 33.46
C GLY A 28 -34.95 14.87 33.31
N ILE A 29 -34.60 14.12 32.26
CA ILE A 29 -33.23 13.64 32.03
C ILE A 29 -32.49 14.58 31.07
N SER A 30 -31.28 15.03 31.47
CA SER A 30 -30.43 15.89 30.64
C SER A 30 -30.08 15.22 29.29
N MET A 31 -29.87 16.03 28.25
CA MET A 31 -29.52 15.53 26.91
C MET A 31 -28.30 14.61 26.93
N CYS A 32 -27.25 14.96 27.70
CA CYS A 32 -26.06 14.12 27.89
C CYS A 32 -26.38 12.76 28.51
N SER A 33 -27.30 12.72 29.47
CA SER A 33 -27.72 11.47 30.14
C SER A 33 -28.58 10.59 29.23
N ARG A 34 -29.46 11.17 28.40
CA ARG A 34 -30.23 10.43 27.38
C ARG A 34 -29.32 9.79 26.33
N VAL A 35 -28.32 10.55 25.88
CA VAL A 35 -27.27 10.09 24.97
C VAL A 35 -26.50 8.90 25.55
N CYS A 36 -26.07 8.99 26.82
CA CYS A 36 -25.41 7.86 27.49
C CYS A 36 -26.29 6.61 27.60
N LEU A 37 -27.61 6.77 27.79
CA LEU A 37 -28.55 5.65 27.87
C LEU A 37 -28.76 4.97 26.51
N VAL A 38 -28.89 5.75 25.43
CA VAL A 38 -28.93 5.22 24.06
C VAL A 38 -27.66 4.47 23.74
N TRP A 39 -26.50 5.06 24.07
CA TRP A 39 -25.21 4.41 23.87
C TRP A 39 -25.12 3.10 24.67
N ARG A 40 -25.55 3.11 25.93
CA ARG A 40 -25.58 1.92 26.78
C ARG A 40 -26.52 0.84 26.26
N HIS A 41 -27.68 1.19 25.71
CA HIS A 41 -28.65 0.20 25.25
C HIS A 41 -28.42 -0.27 23.82
N VAL A 42 -28.04 0.60 22.89
CA VAL A 42 -27.89 0.25 21.47
C VAL A 42 -26.52 -0.34 21.20
N VAL A 43 -25.44 0.26 21.73
CA VAL A 43 -24.07 -0.17 21.43
C VAL A 43 -23.67 -1.42 22.23
N PHE A 44 -24.02 -1.52 23.51
CA PHE A 44 -23.69 -2.72 24.29
C PHE A 44 -24.64 -3.90 24.07
N SER A 45 -25.83 -3.69 23.50
CA SER A 45 -26.78 -4.79 23.25
C SER A 45 -26.71 -5.34 21.82
N ASP A 46 -26.07 -4.65 20.89
CA ASP A 46 -25.82 -5.13 19.52
C ASP A 46 -24.34 -5.51 19.34
N PRO A 47 -24.00 -6.82 19.38
CA PRO A 47 -22.63 -7.30 19.21
C PRO A 47 -22.02 -6.91 17.85
N LEU A 48 -22.83 -6.74 16.80
CA LEU A 48 -22.35 -6.37 15.47
C LEU A 48 -21.94 -4.90 15.42
N LEU A 49 -22.70 -4.03 16.09
CA LEU A 49 -22.37 -2.61 16.18
C LEU A 49 -21.11 -2.37 17.02
N ALA A 50 -20.98 -3.07 18.16
CA ALA A 50 -19.78 -3.04 18.98
C ALA A 50 -18.54 -3.52 18.20
N ALA A 51 -18.64 -4.68 17.52
CA ALA A 51 -17.56 -5.20 16.69
C ALA A 51 -17.16 -4.24 15.56
N ARG A 52 -18.13 -3.54 14.95
CA ARG A 52 -17.87 -2.53 13.93
C ARG A 52 -17.09 -1.33 14.50
N MET A 53 -17.48 -0.83 15.67
CA MET A 53 -16.78 0.27 16.33
C MET A 53 -15.33 -0.08 16.70
N ASP A 54 -15.09 -1.33 17.13
CA ASP A 54 -13.75 -1.82 17.43
C ASP A 54 -12.86 -1.90 16.19
N VAL A 55 -13.42 -2.32 15.05
CA VAL A 55 -12.71 -2.33 13.75
C VAL A 55 -12.37 -0.91 13.30
N ASP A 56 -13.32 0.02 13.37
CA ASP A 56 -13.09 1.41 12.98
C ASP A 56 -12.00 2.06 13.86
N LYS A 57 -12.02 1.76 15.17
CA LYS A 57 -10.95 2.17 16.09
C LYS A 57 -9.60 1.55 15.73
N ALA A 58 -9.56 0.25 15.38
CA ALA A 58 -8.33 -0.41 14.95
C ALA A 58 -7.74 0.24 13.69
N ILE A 59 -8.59 0.60 12.73
CA ILE A 59 -8.20 1.32 11.51
C ILE A 59 -7.61 2.70 11.86
N GLN A 60 -8.26 3.47 12.75
CA GLN A 60 -7.74 4.78 13.18
C GLN A 60 -6.37 4.67 13.86
N ILE A 61 -6.20 3.68 14.75
CA ILE A 61 -4.93 3.42 15.43
C ILE A 61 -3.86 3.03 14.40
N PHE A 62 -4.17 2.14 13.47
CA PHE A 62 -3.24 1.72 12.42
C PHE A 62 -2.79 2.87 11.52
N ASN A 63 -3.75 3.71 11.11
CA ASN A 63 -3.47 4.88 10.26
C ASN A 63 -2.57 5.90 10.95
N THR A 64 -2.51 5.88 12.29
CA THR A 64 -1.58 6.68 13.10
C THR A 64 -0.25 5.96 13.31
N ASN A 65 -0.31 4.69 13.72
CA ASN A 65 0.84 3.83 13.97
C ASN A 65 0.47 2.37 13.63
N ALA A 66 1.02 1.88 12.52
CA ALA A 66 0.69 0.56 12.01
C ALA A 66 0.97 -0.59 12.99
N HIS A 67 2.06 -0.51 13.78
CA HIS A 67 2.38 -1.56 14.75
C HIS A 67 1.34 -1.64 15.87
N LEU A 68 0.93 -0.48 16.42
CA LEU A 68 -0.11 -0.43 17.45
C LEU A 68 -1.46 -0.86 16.91
N GLY A 69 -1.78 -0.55 15.64
CA GLY A 69 -3.02 -0.97 15.01
C GLY A 69 -3.11 -2.49 14.87
N VAL A 70 -2.01 -3.12 14.43
CA VAL A 70 -1.93 -4.59 14.36
C VAL A 70 -2.00 -5.21 15.76
N GLU A 71 -1.25 -4.70 16.73
CA GLU A 71 -1.30 -5.19 18.11
C GLU A 71 -2.70 -5.06 18.73
N PHE A 72 -3.42 -3.98 18.41
CA PHE A 72 -4.78 -3.77 18.90
C PHE A 72 -5.77 -4.77 18.29
N ILE A 73 -5.71 -5.04 16.97
CA ILE A 73 -6.62 -6.00 16.33
C ILE A 73 -6.32 -7.45 16.75
N THR A 74 -5.05 -7.79 17.02
CA THR A 74 -4.63 -9.15 17.41
C THR A 74 -4.81 -9.44 18.90
N THR A 75 -4.35 -8.54 19.76
CA THR A 75 -4.21 -8.78 21.21
C THR A 75 -5.12 -7.90 22.04
N GLY A 76 -5.46 -6.71 21.54
CA GLY A 76 -6.38 -5.80 22.21
C GLY A 76 -7.82 -6.32 22.17
N ILE A 77 -8.36 -6.50 20.97
CA ILE A 77 -9.73 -7.00 20.76
C ILE A 77 -9.79 -8.49 20.41
N GLY A 78 -8.69 -9.10 19.97
CA GLY A 78 -8.65 -10.53 19.65
C GLY A 78 -9.45 -10.93 18.40
N MET A 79 -9.63 -10.02 17.45
CA MET A 79 -10.48 -10.27 16.27
C MET A 79 -9.78 -11.13 15.22
N ILE A 80 -8.44 -11.12 15.20
CA ILE A 80 -7.63 -12.02 14.39
C ILE A 80 -6.57 -12.68 15.27
N ASN A 81 -6.14 -13.89 14.93
CA ASN A 81 -5.15 -14.68 15.69
C ASN A 81 -3.72 -14.16 15.52
N GLY A 82 -3.49 -13.18 14.64
CA GLY A 82 -2.18 -12.59 14.41
C GLY A 82 -1.24 -13.44 13.54
N THR A 83 -1.81 -14.40 12.80
CA THR A 83 -1.06 -15.12 11.75
C THR A 83 -0.70 -14.17 10.61
N GLU A 84 0.35 -14.49 9.86
CA GLU A 84 0.84 -13.64 8.77
C GLU A 84 -0.22 -13.47 7.67
N GLU A 85 -1.00 -14.53 7.42
CA GLU A 85 -2.09 -14.59 6.45
C GLU A 85 -3.29 -13.73 6.87
N GLU A 86 -3.71 -13.78 8.13
CA GLU A 86 -4.82 -12.97 8.64
C GLU A 86 -4.46 -11.49 8.69
N ILE A 87 -3.22 -11.16 9.10
CA ILE A 87 -2.73 -9.78 9.05
C ILE A 87 -2.71 -9.32 7.60
N ALA A 88 -2.18 -10.11 6.67
CA ALA A 88 -2.17 -9.79 5.25
C ALA A 88 -3.57 -9.54 4.67
N GLN A 89 -4.55 -10.38 5.03
CA GLN A 89 -5.95 -10.19 4.64
C GLN A 89 -6.52 -8.90 5.24
N TRP A 90 -6.23 -8.60 6.50
CA TRP A 90 -6.71 -7.40 7.15
C TRP A 90 -6.13 -6.12 6.52
N LEU A 91 -4.87 -6.17 6.05
CA LEU A 91 -4.20 -5.07 5.35
C LEU A 91 -4.80 -4.75 3.96
N GLU A 92 -5.72 -5.57 3.43
CA GLU A 92 -6.42 -5.28 2.16
C GLU A 92 -7.58 -4.30 2.30
N ARG A 93 -7.91 -3.89 3.53
CA ARG A 93 -9.01 -2.97 3.80
C ARG A 93 -8.76 -1.60 3.13
N PRO A 94 -9.72 -1.10 2.33
CA PRO A 94 -9.55 0.18 1.61
C PRO A 94 -9.50 1.40 2.54
N GLN A 95 -9.94 1.27 3.80
CA GLN A 95 -9.88 2.34 4.80
C GLN A 95 -8.49 2.53 5.42
N LEU A 96 -7.57 1.60 5.19
CA LEU A 96 -6.20 1.71 5.70
C LEU A 96 -5.40 2.68 4.83
N ASN A 97 -4.58 3.47 5.49
CA ASN A 97 -3.65 4.38 4.86
C ASN A 97 -2.53 3.57 4.15
N PRO A 98 -2.42 3.64 2.81
CA PRO A 98 -1.43 2.85 2.06
C PRO A 98 0.02 3.09 2.51
N GLN A 99 0.36 4.32 2.91
CA GLN A 99 1.70 4.65 3.40
C GLN A 99 2.01 3.93 4.73
N GLN A 100 1.02 3.76 5.62
CA GLN A 100 1.19 2.97 6.84
C GLN A 100 1.30 1.48 6.55
N VAL A 101 0.50 0.96 5.60
CA VAL A 101 0.63 -0.42 5.12
C VAL A 101 2.04 -0.67 4.58
N GLY A 102 2.50 0.19 3.67
CA GLY A 102 3.86 0.12 3.13
C GLY A 102 4.90 0.13 4.24
N LYS A 103 4.85 1.10 5.16
CA LYS A 103 5.79 1.20 6.29
C LYS A 103 5.84 -0.06 7.14
N TYR A 104 4.69 -0.63 7.47
CA TYR A 104 4.59 -1.85 8.27
C TYR A 104 5.23 -3.06 7.55
N LEU A 105 4.92 -3.25 6.27
CA LEU A 105 5.41 -4.39 5.48
C LEU A 105 6.92 -4.34 5.19
N GLN A 106 7.51 -3.15 5.24
CA GLN A 106 8.94 -2.96 5.00
C GLN A 106 9.81 -3.23 6.23
N THR A 107 9.21 -3.37 7.42
CA THR A 107 9.94 -3.73 8.65
C THR A 107 10.49 -5.15 8.55
N LYS A 108 11.74 -5.35 8.99
CA LYS A 108 12.42 -6.67 8.91
C LYS A 108 11.65 -7.79 9.61
N SER A 109 11.01 -7.51 10.74
CA SER A 109 10.20 -8.46 11.51
C SER A 109 8.96 -8.93 10.76
N ASN A 110 8.45 -8.12 9.82
CA ASN A 110 7.16 -8.33 9.15
C ASN A 110 7.34 -8.95 7.75
N LYS A 111 8.49 -9.59 7.50
CA LYS A 111 8.82 -10.19 6.21
C LYS A 111 7.78 -11.23 5.76
N GLY A 112 7.29 -12.06 6.68
CA GLY A 112 6.31 -13.07 6.35
C GLY A 112 4.94 -12.47 5.99
N VAL A 113 4.49 -11.45 6.74
CA VAL A 113 3.29 -10.66 6.39
C VAL A 113 3.43 -10.02 5.00
N LEU A 114 4.61 -9.51 4.63
CA LEU A 114 4.87 -9.01 3.27
C LEU A 114 4.70 -10.10 2.21
N HIS A 115 5.25 -11.30 2.45
CA HIS A 115 5.09 -12.42 1.53
C HIS A 115 3.62 -12.84 1.41
N ALA A 116 2.90 -12.97 2.52
CA ALA A 116 1.47 -13.28 2.54
C ALA A 116 0.65 -12.20 1.81
N THR A 117 0.94 -10.92 2.04
CA THR A 117 0.26 -9.79 1.37
C THR A 117 0.52 -9.81 -0.14
N MET A 118 1.77 -10.06 -0.54
CA MET A 118 2.13 -10.13 -1.97
C MET A 118 1.50 -11.34 -2.66
N ALA A 119 1.42 -12.48 -1.97
CA ALA A 119 0.79 -13.70 -2.50
C ALA A 119 -0.70 -13.53 -2.83
N ARG A 120 -1.36 -12.52 -2.25
CA ARG A 120 -2.77 -12.19 -2.52
C ARG A 120 -2.96 -11.25 -3.70
N LYS A 121 -1.88 -10.64 -4.23
CA LYS A 121 -1.96 -9.78 -5.42
C LYS A 121 -1.98 -10.63 -6.68
N ASP A 122 -2.86 -10.29 -7.62
CA ASP A 122 -2.89 -10.93 -8.93
C ASP A 122 -2.28 -10.00 -9.98
N PHE A 123 -1.27 -10.51 -10.68
CA PHE A 123 -0.58 -9.81 -11.76
C PHE A 123 -0.64 -10.58 -13.08
N ALA A 124 -1.51 -11.61 -13.17
CA ALA A 124 -1.61 -12.44 -14.35
C ALA A 124 -2.03 -11.61 -15.58
N GLY A 125 -1.30 -11.79 -16.68
CA GLY A 125 -1.58 -11.10 -17.96
C GLY A 125 -1.20 -9.62 -17.99
N MET A 126 -0.67 -9.06 -16.90
CA MET A 126 -0.21 -7.67 -16.86
C MET A 126 1.19 -7.54 -17.46
N HIS A 127 1.46 -6.39 -18.09
CA HIS A 127 2.84 -6.00 -18.34
C HIS A 127 3.55 -5.67 -17.03
N LEU A 128 4.87 -5.91 -16.98
CA LEU A 128 5.69 -5.69 -15.78
C LEU A 128 5.50 -4.28 -15.20
N ASP A 129 5.38 -3.27 -16.05
CA ASP A 129 5.23 -1.89 -15.64
C ASP A 129 3.85 -1.56 -15.08
N ASP A 130 2.77 -2.12 -15.64
CA ASP A 130 1.42 -1.97 -15.07
C ASP A 130 1.30 -2.70 -13.73
N ALA A 131 1.89 -3.89 -13.62
CA ALA A 131 1.94 -4.64 -12.38
C ALA A 131 2.75 -3.89 -11.31
N LEU A 132 3.88 -3.27 -11.69
CA LEU A 132 4.68 -2.47 -10.78
C LEU A 132 3.92 -1.23 -10.28
N ARG A 133 3.23 -0.50 -11.17
CA ARG A 133 2.39 0.65 -10.77
C ARG A 133 1.32 0.23 -9.78
N THR A 134 0.63 -0.88 -10.05
CA THR A 134 -0.40 -1.45 -9.17
C THR A 134 0.17 -1.83 -7.81
N CYS A 135 1.34 -2.46 -7.78
CA CYS A 135 2.03 -2.83 -6.55
C CYS A 135 2.43 -1.61 -5.72
N LEU A 136 3.06 -0.61 -6.34
CA LEU A 136 3.56 0.58 -5.64
C LEU A 136 2.43 1.51 -5.17
N ALA A 137 1.30 1.56 -5.88
CA ALA A 137 0.12 2.30 -5.44
C ALA A 137 -0.53 1.65 -4.20
N ALA A 138 -0.58 0.31 -4.15
CA ALA A 138 -1.17 -0.41 -3.02
C ALA A 138 -0.28 -0.40 -1.76
N MET A 139 1.04 -0.44 -1.94
CA MET A 139 2.02 -0.49 -0.85
C MET A 139 3.18 0.46 -1.14
N PRO A 140 2.98 1.78 -1.02
CA PRO A 140 4.00 2.78 -1.26
C PRO A 140 5.26 2.48 -0.45
N PRO A 141 6.44 2.34 -1.09
CA PRO A 141 7.67 2.13 -0.37
C PRO A 141 7.99 3.35 0.51
N VAL A 142 8.52 3.11 1.70
CA VAL A 142 9.11 4.18 2.50
C VAL A 142 10.35 4.62 1.73
N MET A 143 10.72 5.90 1.82
CA MET A 143 11.92 6.49 1.18
C MET A 143 13.24 5.98 1.80
N THR A 144 13.34 4.68 2.06
CA THR A 144 14.56 3.98 2.45
C THR A 144 14.87 2.93 1.41
N THR A 145 16.11 2.90 0.96
CA THR A 145 16.58 1.92 -0.03
C THR A 145 16.29 0.47 0.39
N SER A 146 16.49 0.15 1.68
CA SER A 146 16.31 -1.21 2.18
C SER A 146 14.85 -1.66 2.17
N GLY A 147 13.90 -0.75 2.37
CA GLY A 147 12.47 -1.02 2.31
C GLY A 147 12.01 -1.24 0.88
N THR A 148 12.36 -0.34 -0.04
CA THR A 148 12.05 -0.47 -1.47
C THR A 148 12.55 -1.79 -2.05
N ARG A 149 13.79 -2.19 -1.73
CA ARG A 149 14.35 -3.48 -2.17
C ARG A 149 13.53 -4.69 -1.72
N ARG A 150 12.97 -4.67 -0.51
CA ARG A 150 12.14 -5.77 0.01
C ARG A 150 10.84 -5.91 -0.77
N ILE A 151 10.16 -4.79 -1.00
CA ILE A 151 8.93 -4.76 -1.80
C ILE A 151 9.21 -5.25 -3.21
N LEU A 152 10.21 -4.68 -3.89
CA LEU A 152 10.53 -5.06 -5.27
C LEU A 152 10.95 -6.52 -5.41
N LYS A 153 11.70 -7.07 -4.46
CA LYS A 153 12.09 -8.49 -4.50
C LYS A 153 10.89 -9.42 -4.30
N SER A 154 9.97 -9.07 -3.40
CA SER A 154 8.74 -9.83 -3.21
C SER A 154 7.81 -9.71 -4.42
N PHE A 155 7.69 -8.51 -4.99
CA PHE A 155 6.92 -8.22 -6.19
C PHE A 155 7.43 -9.02 -7.39
N ALA A 156 8.74 -8.99 -7.66
CA ALA A 156 9.34 -9.68 -8.80
C ALA A 156 9.07 -11.18 -8.78
N ARG A 157 9.21 -11.82 -7.62
CA ARG A 157 8.85 -13.23 -7.43
C ARG A 157 7.38 -13.48 -7.75
N ARG A 158 6.48 -12.69 -7.15
CA ARG A 158 5.05 -12.85 -7.38
C ARG A 158 4.65 -12.63 -8.84
N PHE A 159 5.24 -11.63 -9.50
CA PHE A 159 5.01 -11.34 -10.90
C PHE A 159 5.36 -12.55 -11.78
N CYS A 160 6.52 -13.17 -11.56
CA CYS A 160 6.95 -14.37 -12.28
C CYS A 160 6.07 -15.59 -11.99
N THR A 161 5.65 -15.79 -10.74
CA THR A 161 4.71 -16.86 -10.38
C THR A 161 3.34 -16.66 -11.08
N CYS A 162 2.84 -15.43 -11.17
CA CYS A 162 1.61 -15.10 -11.91
C CYS A 162 1.77 -15.22 -13.44
N ASN A 163 3.01 -15.13 -13.96
CA ASN A 163 3.30 -15.10 -15.39
C ASN A 163 4.46 -16.07 -15.74
N PRO A 164 4.26 -17.40 -15.62
CA PRO A 164 5.33 -18.42 -15.63
C PRO A 164 6.09 -18.61 -16.97
N ARG A 165 5.91 -17.73 -17.95
CA ARG A 165 6.61 -17.72 -19.25
C ARG A 165 6.89 -16.29 -19.76
N TYR A 166 6.79 -15.31 -18.88
CA TYR A 166 7.02 -13.92 -19.25
C TYR A 166 8.48 -13.69 -19.68
N PHE A 167 9.39 -14.32 -18.94
CA PHE A 167 10.80 -14.43 -19.25
C PHE A 167 11.12 -15.84 -19.76
N ALA A 168 12.23 -15.99 -20.49
CA ALA A 168 12.62 -17.28 -21.06
C ALA A 168 13.37 -18.17 -20.04
N GLU A 169 13.92 -17.53 -19.01
CA GLU A 169 14.68 -18.12 -17.92
C GLU A 169 13.80 -18.94 -16.95
N ALA A 170 14.45 -19.77 -16.12
CA ALA A 170 13.79 -20.48 -15.03
C ALA A 170 13.25 -19.51 -13.95
N GLU A 171 12.32 -19.95 -13.09
CA GLU A 171 11.56 -19.07 -12.19
C GLU A 171 12.45 -18.15 -11.31
N GLU A 172 13.53 -18.67 -10.71
CA GLU A 172 14.41 -17.86 -9.87
C GLU A 172 15.20 -16.80 -10.66
N GLU A 173 15.71 -17.19 -11.84
CA GLU A 173 16.44 -16.28 -12.75
C GLU A 173 15.50 -15.23 -13.36
N ALA A 174 14.27 -15.63 -13.68
CA ALA A 174 13.20 -14.75 -14.13
C ALA A 174 12.85 -13.71 -13.05
N ALA A 175 12.78 -14.13 -11.77
CA ALA A 175 12.52 -13.23 -10.67
C ALA A 175 13.66 -12.21 -10.44
N GLU A 176 14.92 -12.62 -10.55
CA GLU A 176 16.06 -11.68 -10.48
C GLU A 176 16.08 -10.72 -11.68
N THR A 177 15.75 -11.20 -12.89
CA THR A 177 15.60 -10.37 -14.10
C THR A 177 14.48 -9.33 -13.93
N ALA A 178 13.30 -9.75 -13.47
CA ALA A 178 12.18 -8.87 -13.17
C ALA A 178 12.54 -7.82 -12.10
N TYR A 179 13.24 -8.24 -11.04
CA TYR A 179 13.72 -7.36 -9.98
C TYR A 179 14.65 -6.27 -10.53
N LEU A 180 15.66 -6.64 -11.32
CA LEU A 180 16.60 -5.69 -11.94
C LEU A 180 15.91 -4.76 -12.95
N LEU A 181 14.96 -5.27 -13.74
CA LEU A 181 14.14 -4.44 -14.63
C LEU A 181 13.30 -3.43 -13.87
N CYS A 182 12.73 -3.78 -12.72
CA CYS A 182 12.01 -2.81 -11.87
C CYS A 182 12.92 -1.65 -11.46
N PHE A 183 14.18 -1.92 -11.11
CA PHE A 183 15.15 -0.85 -10.82
C PHE A 183 15.45 0.02 -12.04
N ALA A 184 15.69 -0.60 -13.19
CA ALA A 184 15.93 0.13 -14.43
C ALA A 184 14.72 1.02 -14.79
N MET A 185 13.49 0.54 -14.58
CA MET A 185 12.28 1.31 -14.80
C MET A 185 12.12 2.47 -13.81
N LEU A 186 12.42 2.28 -12.53
CA LEU A 186 12.37 3.38 -11.55
C LEU A 186 13.44 4.44 -11.82
N MET A 187 14.61 4.02 -12.32
CA MET A 187 15.65 4.93 -12.79
C MET A 187 15.16 5.73 -14.01
N LEU A 188 14.64 5.04 -15.02
CA LEU A 188 14.10 5.69 -16.23
C LEU A 188 12.94 6.63 -15.88
N ASN A 189 12.05 6.23 -14.98
CA ASN A 189 10.93 7.06 -14.53
C ASN A 189 11.40 8.38 -13.92
N THR A 190 12.41 8.30 -13.06
CA THR A 190 13.04 9.49 -12.49
C THR A 190 13.64 10.36 -13.58
N ASP A 191 14.45 9.76 -14.46
CA ASP A 191 15.13 10.49 -15.53
C ASP A 191 14.12 11.24 -16.40
N ALA A 192 13.10 10.53 -16.88
CA ALA A 192 12.08 11.04 -17.79
C ALA A 192 11.20 12.13 -17.14
N HIS A 193 10.73 11.93 -15.92
CA HIS A 193 9.71 12.77 -15.29
C HIS A 193 10.25 13.84 -14.32
N ASN A 194 11.54 13.81 -13.98
CA ASN A 194 12.16 14.85 -13.15
C ASN A 194 12.56 16.07 -14.00
N ALA A 195 11.91 17.21 -13.77
CA ALA A 195 12.20 18.46 -14.48
C ALA A 195 13.64 18.97 -14.33
N SER A 196 14.37 18.56 -13.29
CA SER A 196 15.78 18.95 -13.08
C SER A 196 16.78 18.20 -13.97
N VAL A 197 16.35 17.14 -14.65
CA VAL A 197 17.24 16.40 -15.58
C VAL A 197 17.10 17.01 -16.96
N GLU A 198 18.12 17.73 -17.41
CA GLU A 198 18.14 18.41 -18.72
C GLU A 198 18.34 17.44 -19.88
N GLN A 199 19.28 16.50 -19.74
CA GLN A 199 19.57 15.47 -20.75
C GLN A 199 18.91 14.16 -20.35
N LYS A 200 17.79 13.86 -21.01
CA LYS A 200 17.06 12.60 -20.79
C LYS A 200 17.77 11.41 -21.41
N MET A 201 17.72 10.28 -20.73
CA MET A 201 18.12 8.99 -21.27
C MET A 201 17.27 8.67 -22.50
N THR A 202 17.92 8.41 -23.63
CA THR A 202 17.26 8.01 -24.87
C THR A 202 16.95 6.51 -24.88
N ARG A 203 16.00 6.09 -25.73
CA ARG A 203 15.64 4.68 -25.91
C ARG A 203 16.86 3.76 -26.17
N PRO A 204 17.80 4.10 -27.09
CA PRO A 204 18.97 3.26 -27.32
C PRO A 204 19.91 3.18 -26.09
N GLN A 205 20.05 4.27 -25.33
CA GLN A 205 20.84 4.29 -24.10
C GLN A 205 20.24 3.38 -23.04
N PHE A 206 18.91 3.38 -22.88
CA PHE A 206 18.22 2.49 -21.94
C PHE A 206 18.41 1.02 -22.31
N VAL A 207 18.25 0.67 -23.59
CA VAL A 207 18.49 -0.70 -24.08
C VAL A 207 19.95 -1.12 -23.87
N ALA A 208 20.90 -0.26 -24.20
CA ALA A 208 22.32 -0.52 -24.00
C ALA A 208 22.68 -0.69 -22.52
N TYR A 209 22.11 0.12 -21.63
CA TYR A 209 22.31 -0.01 -20.18
C TYR A 209 21.86 -1.38 -19.66
N ILE A 210 20.69 -1.85 -20.07
CA ILE A 210 20.16 -3.16 -19.66
C ILE A 210 21.02 -4.31 -20.21
N ALA A 211 21.44 -4.22 -21.48
CA ALA A 211 22.23 -5.26 -22.12
C ALA A 211 23.67 -5.33 -21.60
N SER A 212 24.32 -4.18 -21.38
CA SER A 212 25.75 -4.11 -21.05
C SER A 212 26.02 -4.03 -19.55
N SER A 213 25.27 -3.22 -18.80
CA SER A 213 25.53 -3.01 -17.36
C SER A 213 24.82 -4.03 -16.49
N LEU A 214 23.57 -4.39 -16.83
CA LEU A 214 22.81 -5.39 -16.07
C LEU A 214 22.96 -6.82 -16.62
N ASN A 215 23.51 -6.97 -17.83
CA ASN A 215 23.73 -8.25 -18.51
C ASN A 215 22.46 -9.12 -18.59
N LEU A 216 21.29 -8.48 -18.77
CA LEU A 216 19.99 -9.17 -18.85
C LEU A 216 19.70 -9.61 -20.28
N LYS A 217 19.27 -10.87 -20.45
CA LYS A 217 18.99 -11.48 -21.76
C LYS A 217 17.54 -11.23 -22.20
N VAL A 218 17.16 -9.97 -22.27
CA VAL A 218 15.79 -9.55 -22.61
C VAL A 218 15.72 -9.07 -24.07
N LYS A 219 14.68 -9.45 -24.79
CA LYS A 219 14.51 -9.09 -26.21
C LYS A 219 14.42 -7.57 -26.38
N ILE A 220 15.15 -7.03 -27.35
CA ILE A 220 15.20 -5.58 -27.62
C ILE A 220 13.80 -4.96 -27.83
N PRO A 221 12.89 -5.53 -28.67
CA PRO A 221 11.56 -4.94 -28.86
C PRO A 221 10.75 -4.82 -27.57
N TYR A 222 10.97 -5.72 -26.61
CA TYR A 222 10.33 -5.63 -25.30
C TYR A 222 10.88 -4.46 -24.48
N LEU A 223 12.20 -4.27 -24.48
CA LEU A 223 12.85 -3.16 -23.76
C LEU A 223 12.46 -1.80 -24.36
N GLU A 224 12.35 -1.71 -25.68
CA GLU A 224 11.88 -0.50 -26.36
C GLU A 224 10.43 -0.17 -25.99
N GLY A 225 9.53 -1.16 -26.01
CA GLY A 225 8.16 -0.98 -25.56
C GLY A 225 8.06 -0.62 -24.08
N LEU A 226 8.94 -1.18 -23.25
CA LEU A 226 9.01 -0.85 -21.82
C LEU A 226 9.44 0.62 -21.61
N TYR A 227 10.45 1.09 -22.36
CA TYR A 227 10.87 2.48 -22.36
C TYR A 227 9.71 3.41 -22.73
N ASP A 228 9.00 3.10 -23.81
CA ASP A 228 7.89 3.92 -24.30
C ASP A 228 6.77 4.01 -23.26
N ARG A 229 6.40 2.90 -22.59
CA ARG A 229 5.35 2.92 -21.56
C ARG A 229 5.76 3.68 -20.30
N VAL A 230 7.01 3.57 -19.86
CA VAL A 230 7.50 4.28 -18.66
C VAL A 230 7.63 5.79 -18.91
N THR A 231 8.11 6.18 -20.08
CA THR A 231 8.24 7.60 -20.45
C THR A 231 6.89 8.25 -20.75
N ALA A 232 5.93 7.51 -21.31
CA ALA A 232 4.58 8.01 -21.57
C ALA A 232 3.70 8.09 -20.30
N ASN A 233 3.87 7.15 -19.36
CA ASN A 233 3.05 7.06 -18.15
C ASN A 233 3.93 6.95 -16.89
N GLU A 234 3.93 8.00 -16.08
CA GLU A 234 4.71 8.07 -14.84
C GLU A 234 4.33 6.96 -13.84
N ILE A 235 5.34 6.31 -13.26
CA ILE A 235 5.20 5.39 -12.13
C ILE A 235 5.08 6.23 -10.85
N ARG A 236 3.85 6.36 -10.35
CA ARG A 236 3.54 7.07 -9.10
C ARG A 236 3.36 6.08 -7.96
N ALA A 237 3.96 6.38 -6.82
CA ALA A 237 3.79 5.61 -5.59
C ALA A 237 2.74 6.23 -4.64
N GLU A 238 2.07 7.31 -5.02
CA GLU A 238 1.07 7.98 -4.17
C GLU A 238 -0.28 8.10 -4.89
N PRO A 239 -1.42 7.93 -4.18
CA PRO A 239 -2.73 8.36 -4.68
C PRO A 239 -2.72 9.89 -4.88
N GLN A 240 -3.42 10.37 -5.91
CA GLN A 240 -3.22 11.65 -6.64
C GLN A 240 -3.36 12.98 -5.86
N SER A 241 -3.18 13.04 -4.53
CA SER A 241 -3.42 14.25 -3.71
C SER A 241 -2.22 14.72 -2.87
N ALA A 242 -0.98 14.56 -3.34
CA ALA A 242 0.17 15.26 -2.76
C ALA A 242 1.20 15.59 -3.85
N GLY A 243 1.67 16.85 -3.88
CA GLY A 243 2.77 17.27 -4.76
C GLY A 243 4.15 16.86 -4.20
N PRO A 244 5.22 17.43 -4.77
CA PRO A 244 5.96 16.89 -5.91
C PRO A 244 6.64 15.54 -5.59
N GLY A 245 6.36 14.51 -6.41
CA GLY A 245 6.82 13.12 -6.32
C GLY A 245 8.34 12.87 -6.49
N SER A 246 9.20 13.68 -5.89
CA SER A 246 10.64 13.72 -6.16
C SER A 246 11.55 13.03 -5.14
N ALA A 247 11.06 12.67 -3.94
CA ALA A 247 11.95 12.23 -2.85
C ALA A 247 12.28 10.72 -2.88
N LEU A 248 11.29 9.88 -3.24
CA LEU A 248 11.46 8.43 -3.42
C LEU A 248 12.45 8.13 -4.56
N VAL A 249 12.26 8.87 -5.64
CA VAL A 249 13.08 8.96 -6.83
C VAL A 249 14.53 9.36 -6.53
N ARG A 250 14.76 10.44 -5.76
CA ARG A 250 16.11 10.89 -5.35
C ARG A 250 16.85 9.86 -4.49
N SER A 251 16.14 9.16 -3.59
CA SER A 251 16.73 8.13 -2.74
C SER A 251 17.11 6.87 -3.52
N VAL A 252 16.28 6.47 -4.50
CA VAL A 252 16.61 5.38 -5.43
C VAL A 252 17.82 5.76 -6.30
N PHE A 253 17.90 7.00 -6.79
CA PHE A 253 19.06 7.50 -7.54
C PHE A 253 20.36 7.54 -6.74
N SER A 254 20.34 8.10 -5.53
CA SER A 254 21.52 8.13 -4.65
C SER A 254 22.05 6.74 -4.35
N TRP A 255 21.17 5.73 -4.35
CA TRP A 255 21.57 4.35 -4.14
C TRP A 255 22.04 3.66 -5.42
N VAL A 256 21.34 3.82 -6.56
CA VAL A 256 21.80 3.22 -7.82
C VAL A 256 23.19 3.77 -8.20
N ALA A 257 23.41 5.07 -8.00
CA ALA A 257 24.73 5.70 -8.18
C ALA A 257 25.79 5.24 -7.17
N SER A 258 25.41 4.54 -6.09
CA SER A 258 26.34 3.96 -5.10
C SER A 258 26.61 2.45 -5.32
N VAL A 259 25.83 1.81 -6.21
CA VAL A 259 25.94 0.39 -6.53
C VAL A 259 26.56 0.15 -7.91
N LEU A 260 26.53 1.16 -8.78
CA LEU A 260 27.37 1.28 -9.98
C LEU A 260 28.71 1.92 -9.62
#